data_AF-A0A181ZBV1-F1
#
_entry.id   AF-A0A181ZBV1-F1
#
_cell.length_a   1.000
_cell.length_b   1.000
_cell.length_c   1.000
_cell.angle_alpha   90.00
_cell.angle_beta   90.00
_cell.angle_gamma   90.00
#
_symmetry.space_group_name_H-M   'P 1'
#
loop_
_entity.id
_entity.type
_entity.pdbx_description
1 polymer ?
#
loop_
_entity_poly.entity_id
_entity_poly.type
_entity_poly.pdbx_seq_one_letter_code
_entity_poly.pdbx_strand_id
1 'polypeptide(L)'
;MNDERSPLDDERPSWDDERSPRLTAMRDALVAEVVSTPAARARRRRRPTRATVAAVVAAFLVGGGLTGGLTAAALPGNDPDTAVQASLGATTRSMVEDVNHGRLLGTPTFRVTHGDTALTLSSRPSGADRVAVAWACLDGSAPTVEVGGRPVEGTTCGRRADPESEQIGWALAAAPASGDVSVTLSADDADRYGVWVSWARSPQIARPSAQQEAETADGVVTLDEYRTAFNRLLACQAQAGQPMADVPLSWYSDGGWNGEGRGIGPWFLYTTPSDGSEVFDTQCYPREFGAVDAIWQGEHPMPEDPPAAG
;
A
#
# COMPACT_ATOMS: atom_id res chain seq x y z
N MET A 1 -33.90 -36.94 44.35
CA MET A 1 -32.48 -37.32 44.20
C MET A 1 -32.13 -36.91 42.78
N ASN A 2 -31.63 -35.70 42.66
CA ASN A 2 -31.28 -35.04 41.40
C ASN A 2 -30.01 -35.66 40.85
N ASP A 3 -29.94 -35.87 39.54
CA ASP A 3 -28.68 -36.04 38.84
C ASP A 3 -28.76 -35.19 37.56
N GLU A 4 -28.22 -33.97 37.67
CA GLU A 4 -28.07 -32.98 36.62
C GLU A 4 -26.96 -33.43 35.66
N ARG A 5 -27.31 -33.77 34.41
CA ARG A 5 -26.33 -33.80 33.32
C ARG A 5 -26.32 -32.44 32.64
N SER A 6 -25.22 -31.71 32.82
CA SER A 6 -24.90 -30.47 32.10
C SER A 6 -24.83 -30.70 30.58
N PRO A 7 -25.46 -29.85 29.76
CA PRO A 7 -25.23 -29.78 28.32
C PRO A 7 -24.24 -28.64 28.02
N LEU A 8 -22.93 -28.87 28.20
CA LEU A 8 -21.89 -27.87 27.94
C LEU A 8 -20.61 -28.44 27.31
N ASP A 9 -20.70 -29.53 26.54
CA ASP A 9 -19.55 -30.09 25.82
C ASP A 9 -19.92 -30.45 24.38
N ASP A 10 -20.16 -29.47 23.49
CA ASP A 10 -20.02 -29.74 22.04
C ASP A 10 -19.90 -28.50 21.11
N GLU A 11 -19.18 -27.45 21.50
CA GLU A 11 -18.78 -26.40 20.55
C GLU A 11 -17.32 -26.00 20.76
N ARG A 12 -16.40 -26.85 20.28
CA ARG A 12 -15.05 -26.38 19.93
C ARG A 12 -15.13 -25.79 18.53
N PRO A 13 -14.77 -24.51 18.32
CA PRO A 13 -14.68 -23.94 16.99
C PRO A 13 -13.75 -24.77 16.11
N SER A 14 -14.30 -25.29 15.01
CA SER A 14 -13.54 -25.86 13.90
C SER A 14 -12.68 -24.74 13.30
N TRP A 15 -11.39 -24.74 13.62
CA TRP A 15 -10.41 -23.80 13.07
C TRP A 15 -10.09 -24.03 11.59
N ASP A 16 -10.80 -24.94 10.92
CA ASP A 16 -10.48 -25.38 9.57
C ASP A 16 -11.31 -24.71 8.46
N ASP A 17 -12.36 -23.94 8.78
CA ASP A 17 -13.30 -23.40 7.76
C ASP A 17 -13.14 -21.91 7.37
N GLU A 18 -12.16 -21.18 7.89
CA GLU A 18 -11.91 -19.77 7.46
C GLU A 18 -10.49 -19.53 6.92
N ARG A 19 -9.95 -20.47 6.12
CA ARG A 19 -8.81 -20.12 5.28
C ARG A 19 -9.29 -19.40 4.03
N SER A 20 -9.15 -18.07 4.06
CA SER A 20 -9.32 -17.19 2.90
C SER A 20 -8.79 -17.84 1.61
N PRO A 21 -9.56 -17.84 0.51
CA PRO A 21 -9.10 -18.35 -0.80
C PRO A 21 -7.74 -17.75 -1.22
N ARG A 22 -7.44 -16.53 -0.77
CA ARG A 22 -6.16 -15.85 -0.99
C ARG A 22 -5.00 -16.52 -0.26
N LEU A 23 -5.20 -16.96 0.98
CA LEU A 23 -4.19 -17.70 1.76
C LEU A 23 -3.94 -19.09 1.18
N THR A 24 -4.98 -19.74 0.68
CA THR A 24 -4.86 -21.03 -0.02
C THR A 24 -4.12 -20.86 -1.34
N ALA A 25 -4.44 -19.83 -2.14
CA ALA A 25 -3.74 -19.54 -3.38
C ALA A 25 -2.27 -19.14 -3.17
N MET A 26 -1.98 -18.32 -2.14
CA MET A 26 -0.58 -17.98 -1.78
C MET A 26 0.19 -19.20 -1.32
N ARG A 27 -0.42 -20.07 -0.53
CA ARG A 27 0.18 -21.35 -0.10
C ARG A 27 0.46 -22.24 -1.30
N ASP A 28 -0.49 -22.41 -2.21
CA ASP A 28 -0.34 -23.28 -3.37
C ASP A 28 0.71 -22.74 -4.34
N ALA A 29 0.80 -21.41 -4.53
CA ALA A 29 1.87 -20.76 -5.27
C ALA A 29 3.25 -21.00 -4.62
N LEU A 30 3.36 -20.87 -3.29
CA LEU A 30 4.60 -21.13 -2.57
C LEU A 30 5.03 -22.61 -2.68
N VAL A 31 4.08 -23.53 -2.55
CA VAL A 31 4.35 -24.97 -2.65
C VAL A 31 4.74 -25.35 -4.07
N ALA A 32 4.07 -24.81 -5.08
CA ALA A 32 4.41 -25.03 -6.49
C ALA A 32 5.83 -24.55 -6.81
N GLU A 33 6.23 -23.38 -6.30
CA GLU A 33 7.56 -22.79 -6.49
C GLU A 33 8.67 -23.60 -5.79
N VAL A 34 8.42 -24.07 -4.57
CA VAL A 34 9.36 -24.93 -3.84
C VAL A 34 9.54 -26.29 -4.53
N VAL A 35 8.48 -26.82 -5.13
CA VAL A 35 8.51 -28.09 -5.86
C VAL A 35 9.16 -27.95 -7.25
N SER A 36 9.05 -26.78 -7.90
CA SER A 36 9.65 -26.50 -9.22
C SER A 36 11.15 -26.18 -9.15
N THR A 37 11.69 -25.87 -7.96
CA THR A 37 13.10 -25.51 -7.76
C THR A 37 14.05 -26.70 -8.04
N PRO A 38 14.92 -26.64 -9.08
CA PRO A 38 15.79 -27.77 -9.48
C PRO A 38 16.92 -28.11 -8.49
N ALA A 39 17.22 -27.21 -7.54
CA ALA A 39 18.36 -27.32 -6.62
C ALA A 39 18.26 -28.51 -5.63
N ALA A 40 17.08 -29.12 -5.46
CA ALA A 40 16.89 -30.23 -4.54
C ALA A 40 17.23 -31.63 -5.13
N ARG A 41 17.48 -31.75 -6.44
CA ARG A 41 17.79 -33.08 -7.04
C ARG A 41 19.23 -33.55 -6.83
N ALA A 42 20.13 -32.70 -6.34
CA ALA A 42 21.57 -33.03 -6.25
C ALA A 42 22.11 -33.36 -4.84
N ARG A 43 21.32 -33.30 -3.75
CA ARG A 43 21.83 -33.59 -2.40
C ARG A 43 21.09 -34.75 -1.74
N ARG A 44 21.83 -35.87 -1.58
CA ARG A 44 21.45 -37.11 -0.87
C ARG A 44 20.54 -36.84 0.34
N ARG A 45 19.41 -37.55 0.37
CA ARG A 45 18.46 -37.69 1.49
C ARG A 45 19.14 -37.63 2.86
N ARG A 46 19.15 -36.46 3.51
CA ARG A 46 19.31 -36.35 4.96
C ARG A 46 17.98 -35.86 5.53
N ARG A 47 17.41 -36.63 6.46
CA ARG A 47 16.16 -36.27 7.15
C ARG A 47 16.34 -34.91 7.83
N PRO A 48 15.40 -33.96 7.66
CA PRO A 48 15.48 -32.67 8.33
C PRO A 48 15.40 -32.88 9.85
N THR A 49 16.36 -32.31 10.57
CA THR A 49 16.41 -32.33 12.04
C THR A 49 15.43 -31.30 12.62
N ARG A 50 14.86 -31.58 13.80
CA ARG A 50 13.90 -30.70 14.50
C ARG A 50 14.39 -29.25 14.67
N ALA A 51 15.70 -29.05 14.75
CA ALA A 51 16.32 -27.72 14.79
C ALA A 51 16.10 -26.89 13.51
N THR A 52 16.06 -27.52 12.34
CA THR A 52 15.82 -26.83 11.05
C THR A 52 14.36 -26.40 10.93
N VAL A 53 13.43 -27.23 11.43
CA VAL A 53 12.01 -26.89 11.47
C VAL A 53 11.76 -25.74 12.46
N ALA A 54 12.42 -25.76 13.62
CA ALA A 54 12.32 -24.68 14.60
C ALA A 54 12.88 -23.35 14.07
N ALA A 55 13.96 -23.37 13.30
CA ALA A 55 14.54 -22.17 12.69
C ALA A 55 13.61 -21.55 11.63
N VAL A 56 12.92 -22.36 10.83
CA VAL A 56 11.93 -21.89 9.86
C VAL A 56 10.71 -21.31 10.56
N VAL A 57 10.18 -21.97 11.59
CA VAL A 57 9.03 -21.46 12.35
C VAL A 57 9.39 -20.17 13.10
N ALA A 58 10.60 -20.04 13.65
CA ALA A 58 11.06 -18.81 14.28
C ALA A 58 11.19 -17.64 13.29
N ALA A 59 11.62 -17.91 12.04
CA ALA A 59 11.69 -16.89 11.00
C ALA A 59 10.30 -16.39 10.56
N PHE A 60 9.29 -17.26 10.54
CA PHE A 60 7.90 -16.87 10.22
C PHE A 60 7.20 -16.11 11.35
N LEU A 61 7.54 -16.39 12.61
CA LEU A 61 6.89 -15.74 13.76
C LEU A 61 7.40 -14.31 14.03
N VAL A 62 8.58 -13.94 13.55
CA VAL A 62 9.14 -12.59 13.72
C VAL A 62 8.63 -11.60 12.66
N GLY A 63 8.07 -12.07 11.53
CA GLY A 63 7.58 -11.23 10.43
C GLY A 63 6.09 -10.88 10.45
N GLY A 64 5.39 -11.13 11.56
CA GLY A 64 3.92 -11.16 11.62
C GLY A 64 3.20 -9.84 11.96
N GLY A 65 3.89 -8.71 11.99
CA GLY A 65 3.25 -7.42 12.28
C GLY A 65 3.88 -6.32 11.46
N LEU A 66 3.03 -5.58 10.73
CA LEU A 66 3.33 -4.50 9.78
C LEU A 66 3.50 -4.98 8.33
N THR A 67 2.40 -4.82 7.60
CA THR A 67 2.28 -4.58 6.15
C THR A 67 3.62 -4.43 5.40
N GLY A 68 3.94 -5.41 4.54
CA GLY A 68 4.91 -5.24 3.44
C GLY A 68 6.30 -5.88 3.57
N GLY A 69 6.64 -6.51 4.69
CA GLY A 69 7.94 -7.17 4.87
C GLY A 69 8.08 -8.51 4.13
N LEU A 70 8.32 -8.50 2.82
CA LEU A 70 8.66 -9.73 2.08
C LEU A 70 10.03 -10.26 2.55
N THR A 71 10.03 -11.47 3.10
CA THR A 71 11.23 -12.23 3.48
C THR A 71 12.05 -12.62 2.24
N ALA A 72 12.91 -11.73 1.75
CA ALA A 72 13.95 -12.04 0.77
C ALA A 72 15.19 -12.69 1.44
N ALA A 73 14.97 -13.60 2.40
CA ALA A 73 16.05 -14.32 3.06
C ALA A 73 16.08 -15.78 2.57
N ALA A 74 17.19 -16.13 1.94
CA ALA A 74 17.68 -17.49 1.65
C ALA A 74 17.19 -18.20 0.38
N LEU A 75 17.48 -17.61 -0.79
CA LEU A 75 17.84 -18.40 -1.98
C LEU A 75 19.35 -18.23 -2.23
N PRO A 76 20.16 -19.31 -2.18
CA PRO A 76 21.57 -19.21 -2.55
C PRO A 76 21.70 -18.94 -4.05
N GLY A 77 22.15 -17.75 -4.42
CA GLY A 77 22.47 -17.39 -5.81
C GLY A 77 21.76 -16.17 -6.39
N ASN A 78 20.90 -15.46 -5.64
CA ASN A 78 20.29 -14.23 -6.14
C ASN A 78 21.26 -13.05 -6.02
N ASP A 79 21.58 -12.46 -7.16
CA ASP A 79 22.21 -11.15 -7.26
C ASP A 79 21.40 -10.11 -6.44
N PRO A 80 22.01 -9.37 -5.50
CA PRO A 80 21.32 -8.40 -4.66
C PRO A 80 20.52 -7.37 -5.47
N ASP A 81 21.01 -6.98 -6.64
CA ASP A 81 20.32 -6.02 -7.50
C ASP A 81 19.03 -6.61 -8.09
N THR A 82 19.00 -7.92 -8.36
CA THR A 82 17.79 -8.64 -8.79
C THR A 82 16.72 -8.64 -7.69
N ALA A 83 17.11 -8.76 -6.42
CA ALA A 83 16.17 -8.68 -5.30
C ALA A 83 15.58 -7.28 -5.15
N VAL A 84 16.41 -6.23 -5.30
CA VAL A 84 15.95 -4.83 -5.31
C VAL A 84 14.97 -4.59 -6.48
N GLN A 85 15.32 -5.03 -7.70
CA GLN A 85 14.44 -4.90 -8.85
C GLN A 85 13.08 -5.58 -8.63
N ALA A 86 13.09 -6.81 -8.10
CA ALA A 86 11.87 -7.56 -7.83
C ALA A 86 11.00 -6.86 -6.78
N SER A 87 11.61 -6.32 -5.72
CA SER A 87 10.91 -5.57 -4.68
C SER A 87 10.28 -4.30 -5.24
N LEU A 88 11.04 -3.48 -5.96
CA LEU A 88 10.53 -2.24 -6.58
C LEU A 88 9.40 -2.52 -7.58
N GLY A 89 9.57 -3.53 -8.43
CA GLY A 89 8.53 -3.92 -9.39
C GLY A 89 7.28 -4.48 -8.72
N ALA A 90 7.41 -5.22 -7.62
CA ALA A 90 6.28 -5.74 -6.85
C ALA A 90 5.52 -4.61 -6.14
N THR A 91 6.22 -3.71 -5.45
CA THR A 91 5.64 -2.53 -4.81
C THR A 91 4.92 -1.66 -5.84
N THR A 92 5.58 -1.32 -6.96
CA THR A 92 4.96 -0.47 -7.98
C THR A 92 3.73 -1.11 -8.59
N ARG A 93 3.75 -2.43 -8.84
CA ARG A 93 2.56 -3.14 -9.32
C ARG A 93 1.42 -3.08 -8.31
N SER A 94 1.71 -3.35 -7.04
CA SER A 94 0.69 -3.30 -6.00
C SER A 94 0.07 -1.91 -5.89
N MET A 95 0.90 -0.85 -5.86
CA MET A 95 0.40 0.52 -5.76
C MET A 95 -0.37 0.94 -7.02
N VAL A 96 0.15 0.67 -8.22
CA VAL A 96 -0.49 1.12 -9.46
C VAL A 96 -1.71 0.28 -9.81
N GLU A 97 -1.62 -1.04 -9.78
CA GLU A 97 -2.66 -1.94 -10.31
C GLU A 97 -3.66 -2.36 -9.23
N ASP A 98 -3.20 -2.72 -8.03
CA ASP A 98 -4.08 -3.27 -6.98
C ASP A 98 -4.75 -2.16 -6.16
N VAL A 99 -3.99 -1.14 -5.75
CA VAL A 99 -4.48 -0.04 -4.88
C VAL A 99 -5.15 1.04 -5.72
N ASN A 100 -4.51 1.47 -6.80
CA ASN A 100 -5.02 2.58 -7.60
C ASN A 100 -5.83 2.15 -8.81
N HIS A 101 -5.88 0.87 -9.19
CA HIS A 101 -6.62 0.40 -10.38
C HIS A 101 -6.14 1.01 -11.71
N GLY A 102 -4.89 1.46 -11.74
CA GLY A 102 -4.17 1.82 -12.95
C GLY A 102 -3.66 0.58 -13.67
N ARG A 103 -2.74 0.77 -14.63
CA ARG A 103 -2.10 -0.35 -15.32
C ARG A 103 -0.68 -0.03 -15.70
N LEU A 104 0.25 -0.93 -15.40
CA LEU A 104 1.61 -0.84 -15.91
C LEU A 104 1.66 -1.27 -17.37
N LEU A 105 2.37 -0.51 -18.19
CA LEU A 105 2.46 -0.70 -19.64
C LEU A 105 3.92 -0.75 -20.08
N GLY A 106 4.20 -1.61 -21.06
CA GLY A 106 5.53 -1.76 -21.63
C GLY A 106 6.48 -2.58 -20.75
N THR A 107 7.77 -2.49 -21.05
CA THR A 107 8.84 -3.13 -20.28
C THR A 107 9.47 -2.11 -19.35
N PRO A 108 9.58 -2.39 -18.04
CA PRO A 108 10.18 -1.45 -17.11
C PRO A 108 11.69 -1.35 -17.32
N THR A 109 12.23 -0.19 -16.94
CA THR A 109 13.66 0.05 -16.84
C THR A 109 14.06 -0.01 -15.37
N PHE A 110 15.17 -0.68 -15.07
CA PHE A 110 15.72 -0.77 -13.72
C PHE A 110 17.22 -0.45 -13.73
N ARG A 111 17.69 0.23 -12.69
CA ARG A 111 19.11 0.50 -12.48
C ARG A 111 19.42 0.66 -11.00
N VAL A 112 20.58 0.15 -10.57
CA VAL A 112 21.21 0.55 -9.31
C VAL A 112 22.33 1.54 -9.64
N THR A 113 22.37 2.65 -8.92
CA THR A 113 23.24 3.80 -9.23
C THR A 113 23.56 4.60 -7.97
N HIS A 114 24.36 5.65 -8.13
CA HIS A 114 24.72 6.61 -7.08
C HIS A 114 24.76 8.03 -7.66
N GLY A 115 24.63 9.04 -6.80
CA GLY A 115 24.60 10.46 -7.18
C GLY A 115 23.51 10.80 -8.20
N ASP A 116 23.64 11.94 -8.88
CA ASP A 116 22.69 12.36 -9.90
C ASP A 116 22.56 11.35 -11.05
N THR A 117 21.33 10.92 -11.35
CA THR A 117 21.04 9.99 -12.45
C THR A 117 19.82 10.42 -13.25
N ALA A 118 19.91 10.30 -14.58
CA ALA A 118 18.78 10.44 -15.48
C ALA A 118 18.50 9.13 -16.22
N LEU A 119 17.22 8.76 -16.31
CA LEU A 119 16.70 7.65 -17.10
C LEU A 119 15.77 8.19 -18.17
N THR A 120 15.93 7.74 -19.42
CA THR A 120 15.03 8.12 -20.51
C THR A 120 14.08 6.98 -20.82
N LEU A 121 12.78 7.24 -20.67
CA LEU A 121 11.72 6.39 -21.17
C LEU A 121 11.39 6.79 -22.61
N SER A 122 11.83 5.96 -23.55
CA SER A 122 11.45 6.08 -24.97
C SER A 122 10.18 5.27 -25.28
N SER A 123 9.62 5.49 -26.47
CA SER A 123 8.61 4.61 -27.08
C SER A 123 7.36 4.40 -26.21
N ARG A 124 6.66 5.50 -25.88
CA ARG A 124 5.41 5.50 -25.11
C ARG A 124 4.39 4.49 -25.68
N PRO A 125 4.00 3.45 -24.93
CA PRO A 125 2.97 2.50 -25.35
C PRO A 125 1.60 3.17 -25.53
N SER A 126 0.75 2.58 -26.38
CA SER A 126 -0.61 3.08 -26.60
C SER A 126 -1.43 3.11 -25.31
N GLY A 127 -2.01 4.27 -25.03
CA GLY A 127 -2.82 4.51 -23.83
C GLY A 127 -2.03 4.58 -22.53
N ALA A 128 -0.70 4.73 -22.57
CA ALA A 128 0.05 5.23 -21.42
C ALA A 128 -0.14 6.75 -21.34
N ASP A 129 -0.30 7.27 -20.12
CA ASP A 129 -0.43 8.70 -19.81
C ASP A 129 0.22 9.09 -18.48
N ARG A 130 0.81 8.11 -17.80
CA ARG A 130 1.59 8.29 -16.59
C ARG A 130 2.95 7.59 -16.70
N VAL A 131 3.85 7.99 -15.82
CA VAL A 131 5.10 7.31 -15.53
C VAL A 131 5.06 6.84 -14.08
N ALA A 132 5.14 5.54 -13.87
CA ALA A 132 5.32 4.96 -12.55
C ALA A 132 6.81 4.88 -12.24
N VAL A 133 7.22 5.42 -11.10
CA VAL A 133 8.59 5.40 -10.61
C VAL A 133 8.62 4.88 -9.19
N ALA A 134 9.55 3.98 -8.89
CA ALA A 134 9.82 3.52 -7.54
C ALA A 134 11.33 3.47 -7.31
N TRP A 135 11.74 3.78 -6.09
CA TRP A 135 13.15 3.82 -5.71
C TRP A 135 13.37 3.29 -4.30
N ALA A 136 14.52 2.64 -4.11
CA ALA A 136 14.94 2.09 -2.83
C ALA A 136 16.25 2.74 -2.41
N CYS A 137 16.27 3.31 -1.20
CA CYS A 137 17.46 3.85 -0.57
C CYS A 137 18.33 2.67 -0.13
N LEU A 138 19.47 2.45 -0.80
CA LEU A 138 20.38 1.36 -0.45
C LEU A 138 21.40 1.84 0.58
N ASP A 139 21.96 3.03 0.35
CA ASP A 139 22.87 3.74 1.23
C ASP A 139 22.58 5.24 1.13
N GLY A 140 22.64 5.98 2.25
CA GLY A 140 22.49 7.44 2.22
C GLY A 140 21.06 7.97 2.39
N SER A 141 20.81 9.15 1.84
CA SER A 141 19.52 9.85 1.92
C SER A 141 18.62 9.54 0.71
N ALA A 142 17.33 9.87 0.82
CA ALA A 142 16.39 9.71 -0.29
C ALA A 142 16.73 10.70 -1.43
N PRO A 143 16.78 10.24 -2.69
CA PRO A 143 16.92 11.14 -3.83
C PRO A 143 15.65 12.00 -3.97
N THR A 144 15.81 13.23 -4.46
CA THR A 144 14.68 13.98 -5.02
C THR A 144 14.39 13.46 -6.42
N VAL A 145 13.11 13.24 -6.75
CA VAL A 145 12.72 12.63 -8.03
C VAL A 145 11.93 13.63 -8.86
N GLU A 146 12.22 13.71 -10.15
CA GLU A 146 11.44 14.48 -11.11
C GLU A 146 11.10 13.64 -12.35
N VAL A 147 9.96 13.95 -12.96
CA VAL A 147 9.52 13.35 -14.22
C VAL A 147 9.21 14.47 -15.21
N GLY A 148 9.94 14.50 -16.32
CA GLY A 148 9.81 15.56 -17.33
C GLY A 148 10.15 16.95 -16.78
N GLY A 149 11.09 17.03 -15.84
CA GLY A 149 11.51 18.28 -15.20
C GLY A 149 10.51 18.85 -14.20
N ARG A 150 9.60 18.03 -13.67
CA ARG A 150 8.67 18.40 -12.59
C ARG A 150 8.93 17.50 -11.40
N PRO A 151 9.10 18.05 -10.19
CA PRO A 151 9.20 17.24 -8.99
C PRO A 151 7.96 16.38 -8.87
N VAL A 152 8.16 15.11 -8.51
CA VAL A 152 7.05 14.22 -8.19
C VAL A 152 6.83 14.25 -6.68
N GLU A 153 5.57 14.31 -6.31
CA GLU A 153 5.17 14.02 -4.95
C GLU A 153 5.00 12.50 -4.84
N GLY A 154 5.41 11.94 -3.70
CA GLY A 154 5.40 10.50 -3.49
C GLY A 154 5.94 10.14 -2.11
N THR A 155 5.93 8.86 -1.78
CA THR A 155 6.56 8.42 -0.53
C THR A 155 8.07 8.49 -0.66
N THR A 156 8.75 8.92 0.40
CA THR A 156 10.21 8.92 0.45
C THR A 156 10.69 7.57 0.96
N CYS A 157 11.73 6.99 0.34
CA CYS A 157 12.41 5.90 0.99
C CYS A 157 13.15 6.40 2.23
N GLY A 158 12.91 5.75 3.36
CA GLY A 158 13.61 5.98 4.59
C GLY A 158 14.95 5.28 4.66
N ARG A 159 15.76 5.67 5.66
CA ARG A 159 17.08 5.09 5.85
C ARG A 159 16.93 3.67 6.38
N ARG A 160 17.75 2.75 5.87
CA ARG A 160 17.81 1.36 6.36
C ARG A 160 18.05 1.23 7.87
N ALA A 161 18.69 2.22 8.49
CA ALA A 161 18.95 2.24 9.93
C ALA A 161 17.73 2.60 10.78
N ASP A 162 16.68 3.14 10.16
CA ASP A 162 15.41 3.45 10.81
C ASP A 162 14.38 2.35 10.46
N PRO A 163 14.09 1.43 11.39
CA PRO A 163 13.19 0.31 11.14
C PRO A 163 11.73 0.74 10.94
N GLU A 164 11.35 1.97 11.31
CA GLU A 164 9.99 2.49 11.15
C GLU A 164 9.78 3.13 9.77
N SER A 165 10.86 3.36 9.02
CA SER A 165 10.82 4.08 7.76
C SER A 165 10.55 3.17 6.55
N GLU A 166 9.68 3.60 5.64
CA GLU A 166 9.37 2.84 4.42
C GLU A 166 10.63 2.71 3.56
N GLN A 167 11.10 1.49 3.27
CA GLN A 167 12.37 1.32 2.53
C GLN A 167 12.26 1.63 1.03
N ILE A 168 11.05 1.87 0.53
CA ILE A 168 10.77 2.09 -0.90
C ILE A 168 9.91 3.34 -1.03
N GLY A 169 10.41 4.31 -1.78
CA GLY A 169 9.64 5.43 -2.28
C GLY A 169 8.98 5.06 -3.60
N TRP A 170 7.81 5.64 -3.87
CA TRP A 170 7.14 5.48 -5.16
C TRP A 170 6.30 6.72 -5.51
N ALA A 171 6.06 6.91 -6.81
CA ALA A 171 5.17 7.94 -7.34
C ALA A 171 4.58 7.53 -8.70
N LEU A 172 3.43 8.12 -9.04
CA LEU A 172 2.82 8.04 -10.36
C LEU A 172 2.67 9.44 -10.95
N ALA A 173 3.51 9.78 -11.93
CA ALA A 173 3.60 11.13 -12.46
C ALA A 173 2.85 11.28 -13.79
N ALA A 174 2.31 12.47 -14.04
CA ALA A 174 1.78 12.83 -15.37
C ALA A 174 2.88 12.74 -16.43
N ALA A 175 2.63 12.01 -17.51
CA ALA A 175 3.53 12.04 -18.65
C ALA A 175 3.29 13.32 -19.49
N PRO A 176 4.35 14.01 -19.97
CA PRO A 176 4.26 15.02 -21.01
C PRO A 176 3.41 14.56 -22.21
N ALA A 177 2.75 15.50 -22.91
CA ALA A 177 1.81 15.16 -23.98
C ALA A 177 2.46 14.44 -25.18
N SER A 178 3.76 14.66 -25.44
CA SER A 178 4.50 14.02 -26.51
C SER A 178 6.00 13.94 -26.19
N GLY A 179 6.71 13.09 -26.93
CA GLY A 179 8.16 12.92 -26.82
C GLY A 179 8.59 11.88 -25.80
N ASP A 180 9.91 11.73 -25.68
CA ASP A 180 10.54 10.93 -24.65
C ASP A 180 10.40 11.62 -23.29
N VAL A 181 10.38 10.82 -22.22
CA VAL A 181 10.27 11.34 -20.86
C VAL A 181 11.53 11.01 -20.09
N SER A 182 12.15 12.03 -19.51
CA SER A 182 13.28 11.85 -18.61
C SER A 182 12.78 11.75 -17.17
N VAL A 183 13.29 10.76 -16.44
CA VAL A 183 13.14 10.61 -15.00
C VAL A 183 14.50 10.91 -14.38
N THR A 184 14.57 11.99 -13.62
CA THR A 184 15.78 12.48 -12.96
C THR A 184 15.69 12.22 -11.47
N LEU A 185 16.78 11.69 -10.91
CA LEU A 185 16.95 11.46 -9.49
C LEU A 185 18.20 12.23 -9.07
N SER A 186 18.06 13.15 -8.13
CA SER A 186 19.18 13.93 -7.60
C SER A 186 19.51 13.49 -6.18
N ALA A 187 20.78 13.18 -5.95
CA ALA A 187 21.29 12.64 -4.69
C ALA A 187 22.77 13.01 -4.53
N ASP A 188 23.29 12.93 -3.30
CA ASP A 188 24.71 13.09 -3.06
C ASP A 188 25.52 11.97 -3.74
N ASP A 189 26.75 12.26 -4.16
CA ASP A 189 27.61 11.31 -4.90
C ASP A 189 27.85 9.97 -4.16
N ALA A 190 27.78 9.99 -2.83
CA ALA A 190 27.96 8.84 -1.96
C ALA A 190 26.67 8.04 -1.73
N ASP A 191 25.51 8.60 -2.05
CA ASP A 191 24.21 7.98 -1.83
C ASP A 191 23.91 6.99 -2.95
N ARG A 192 23.56 5.76 -2.58
CA ARG A 192 23.29 4.66 -3.50
C ARG A 192 21.82 4.29 -3.44
N TYR A 193 21.21 4.13 -4.60
CA TYR A 193 19.80 3.76 -4.71
C TYR A 193 19.53 2.85 -5.90
N GLY A 194 18.48 2.05 -5.78
CA GLY A 194 17.86 1.35 -6.90
C GLY A 194 16.68 2.14 -7.41
N VAL A 195 16.50 2.24 -8.72
CA VAL A 195 15.36 2.90 -9.35
C VAL A 195 14.74 2.00 -10.40
N TRP A 196 13.41 1.96 -10.40
CA TRP A 196 12.56 1.25 -11.32
C TRP A 196 11.58 2.22 -11.94
N VAL A 197 11.42 2.17 -13.26
CA VAL A 197 10.55 3.10 -13.99
C VAL A 197 9.78 2.36 -15.08
N SER A 198 8.49 2.63 -15.22
CA SER A 198 7.67 2.11 -16.31
C SER A 198 6.64 3.12 -16.78
N TRP A 199 6.22 2.98 -18.03
CA TRP A 199 4.99 3.60 -18.48
C TRP A 199 3.79 3.02 -17.74
N ALA A 200 2.79 3.85 -17.50
CA ALA A 200 1.54 3.46 -16.88
C ALA A 200 0.36 4.16 -17.54
N ARG A 201 -0.81 3.57 -17.38
CA ARG A 201 -2.10 4.20 -17.63
C ARG A 201 -2.69 4.62 -16.30
N SER A 202 -3.13 5.87 -16.21
CA SER A 202 -3.85 6.37 -15.06
C SER A 202 -5.11 5.55 -14.83
N PRO A 203 -5.49 5.35 -13.58
CA PRO A 203 -6.77 4.74 -13.30
C PRO A 203 -7.94 5.58 -13.79
N GLN A 204 -9.04 4.90 -14.07
CA GLN A 204 -10.31 5.57 -14.31
C GLN A 204 -10.95 5.88 -12.96
N ILE A 205 -10.95 7.15 -12.57
CA ILE A 205 -11.61 7.59 -11.35
C ILE A 205 -13.10 7.26 -11.45
N ALA A 206 -13.62 6.55 -10.45
CA ALA A 206 -15.03 6.20 -10.41
C ALA A 206 -15.91 7.45 -10.26
N ARG A 207 -17.08 7.40 -10.86
CA ARG A 207 -18.11 8.41 -10.61
C ARG A 207 -18.78 8.17 -9.25
N PRO A 208 -19.31 9.22 -8.60
CA PRO A 208 -20.18 9.06 -7.44
C PRO A 208 -21.28 8.03 -7.68
N SER A 209 -21.63 7.27 -6.64
CA SER A 209 -22.76 6.35 -6.64
C SER A 209 -24.07 7.13 -6.62
N ALA A 210 -25.16 6.53 -7.10
CA ALA A 210 -26.48 7.16 -7.10
C ALA A 210 -26.93 7.55 -5.67
N GLN A 211 -26.52 6.79 -4.66
CA GLN A 211 -26.73 7.12 -3.25
C GLN A 211 -25.97 8.39 -2.86
N GLN A 212 -24.68 8.47 -3.17
CA GLN A 212 -23.89 9.67 -2.88
C GLN A 212 -24.43 10.90 -3.62
N GLU A 213 -24.85 10.75 -4.88
CA GLU A 213 -25.48 11.83 -5.65
C GLU A 213 -26.78 12.31 -5.00
N ALA A 214 -27.58 11.41 -4.42
CA ALA A 214 -28.80 11.78 -3.71
C ALA A 214 -28.52 12.51 -2.38
N GLU A 215 -27.54 12.03 -1.60
CA GLU A 215 -27.12 12.61 -0.31
C GLU A 215 -26.43 13.97 -0.46
N THR A 216 -25.93 14.30 -1.65
CA THR A 216 -25.25 15.58 -1.93
C THR A 216 -26.07 16.53 -2.80
N ALA A 217 -27.30 16.15 -3.16
CA ALA A 217 -28.12 16.88 -4.13
C ALA A 217 -28.57 18.27 -3.65
N ASP A 218 -28.77 18.44 -2.34
CA ASP A 218 -29.17 19.71 -1.73
C ASP A 218 -27.99 20.54 -1.20
N GLY A 219 -26.77 20.01 -1.34
CA GLY A 219 -25.53 20.66 -0.90
C GLY A 219 -25.31 20.67 0.61
N VAL A 220 -26.09 19.92 1.38
CA VAL A 220 -25.95 19.79 2.83
C VAL A 220 -25.80 18.31 3.17
N VAL A 221 -24.80 17.97 3.99
CA VAL A 221 -24.60 16.59 4.45
C VAL A 221 -24.96 16.48 5.92
N THR A 222 -25.94 15.66 6.25
CA THR A 222 -26.25 15.34 7.65
C THR A 222 -25.24 14.35 8.24
N LEU A 223 -25.15 14.29 9.56
CA LEU A 223 -24.27 13.34 10.24
C LEU A 223 -24.62 11.87 9.91
N ASP A 224 -25.90 11.57 9.67
CA ASP A 224 -26.33 10.22 9.31
C ASP A 224 -25.87 9.85 7.89
N GLU A 225 -25.95 10.78 6.94
CA GLU A 225 -25.44 10.61 5.58
C GLU A 225 -23.91 10.48 5.58
N TYR A 226 -23.20 11.32 6.35
CA TYR A 226 -21.75 11.22 6.52
C TYR A 226 -21.31 9.84 7.02
N ARG A 227 -21.97 9.32 8.08
CA ARG A 227 -21.72 7.98 8.63
C ARG A 227 -22.05 6.88 7.62
N THR A 228 -23.19 6.99 6.96
CA THR A 228 -23.66 5.98 6.00
C THR A 228 -22.72 5.91 4.80
N ALA A 229 -22.28 7.05 4.29
CA ALA A 229 -21.33 7.14 3.20
C ALA A 229 -19.96 6.55 3.58
N PHE A 230 -19.46 6.83 4.79
CA PHE A 230 -18.23 6.21 5.28
C PHE A 230 -18.36 4.68 5.41
N ASN A 231 -19.49 4.18 5.90
CA ASN A 231 -19.74 2.73 5.97
C ASN A 231 -19.77 2.08 4.58
N ARG A 232 -20.29 2.77 3.55
CA ARG A 232 -20.20 2.30 2.15
C ARG A 232 -18.77 2.29 1.64
N LEU A 233 -17.96 3.28 1.99
CA LEU A 233 -16.52 3.26 1.71
C LEU A 233 -15.84 2.03 2.34
N LEU A 234 -16.04 1.79 3.64
CA LEU A 234 -15.50 0.60 4.33
C LEU A 234 -15.91 -0.70 3.63
N ALA A 235 -17.19 -0.83 3.26
CA ALA A 235 -17.70 -1.99 2.57
C ALA A 235 -17.10 -2.18 1.16
N CYS A 236 -16.95 -1.09 0.42
CA CYS A 236 -16.34 -1.12 -0.91
C CYS A 236 -14.85 -1.52 -0.83
N GLN A 237 -14.10 -0.93 0.11
CA GLN A 237 -12.70 -1.27 0.38
C GLN A 237 -12.52 -2.75 0.76
N ALA A 238 -13.40 -3.27 1.64
CA ALA A 238 -13.40 -4.68 2.01
C ALA A 238 -13.68 -5.60 0.79
N GLN A 239 -14.62 -5.22 -0.09
CA GLN A 239 -14.90 -5.96 -1.34
C GLN A 239 -13.74 -5.91 -2.33
N ALA A 240 -12.98 -4.81 -2.36
CA ALA A 240 -11.76 -4.66 -3.13
C ALA A 240 -10.56 -5.43 -2.52
N GLY A 241 -10.74 -6.04 -1.34
CA GLY A 241 -9.70 -6.80 -0.65
C GLY A 241 -8.68 -5.93 0.09
N GLN A 242 -9.04 -4.68 0.39
CA GLN A 242 -8.26 -3.70 1.13
C GLN A 242 -9.05 -3.18 2.35
N PRO A 243 -9.49 -4.05 3.28
CA PRO A 243 -10.33 -3.62 4.39
C PRO A 243 -9.62 -2.56 5.24
N MET A 244 -10.29 -1.44 5.47
CA MET A 244 -9.86 -0.44 6.44
C MET A 244 -10.12 -0.98 7.86
N ALA A 245 -9.31 -0.55 8.83
CA ALA A 245 -9.61 -0.79 10.24
C ALA A 245 -10.94 -0.13 10.64
N ASP A 246 -11.51 -0.53 11.77
CA ASP A 246 -12.64 0.19 12.34
C ASP A 246 -12.18 1.61 12.74
N VAL A 247 -12.72 2.62 12.06
CA VAL A 247 -12.37 4.03 12.28
C VAL A 247 -13.53 4.69 13.02
N PRO A 248 -13.40 4.94 14.34
CA PRO A 248 -14.47 5.61 15.08
C PRO A 248 -14.54 7.08 14.71
N LEU A 249 -15.73 7.66 14.84
CA LEU A 249 -15.87 9.11 14.84
C LEU A 249 -15.11 9.71 16.00
N SER A 250 -14.41 10.81 15.72
CA SER A 250 -13.62 11.57 16.67
C SER A 250 -14.10 13.02 16.71
N TRP A 251 -14.00 13.62 17.89
CA TRP A 251 -14.32 15.01 18.17
C TRP A 251 -13.08 15.70 18.75
N TYR A 252 -12.98 17.01 18.55
CA TYR A 252 -11.88 17.80 19.09
C TYR A 252 -12.37 18.68 20.24
N SER A 253 -11.74 18.55 21.39
CA SER A 253 -12.01 19.36 22.58
C SER A 253 -10.75 19.52 23.42
N ASP A 254 -10.58 20.65 24.09
CA ASP A 254 -9.50 20.88 25.07
C ASP A 254 -8.08 20.58 24.53
N GLY A 255 -7.84 20.84 23.25
CA GLY A 255 -6.54 20.62 22.61
C GLY A 255 -6.28 19.19 22.15
N GLY A 256 -7.28 18.29 22.18
CA GLY A 256 -7.10 16.90 21.80
C GLY A 256 -8.32 16.22 21.18
N TRP A 257 -8.05 15.09 20.52
CA TRP A 257 -9.05 14.22 19.90
C TRP A 257 -9.66 13.25 20.93
N ASN A 258 -10.97 13.05 20.88
CA ASN A 258 -11.71 12.13 21.75
C ASN A 258 -12.84 11.40 20.98
N GLY A 259 -13.28 10.25 21.51
CA GLY A 259 -14.42 9.48 20.98
C GLY A 259 -15.73 9.67 21.76
N GLU A 260 -15.81 10.67 22.66
CA GLU A 260 -16.93 10.82 23.61
C GLU A 260 -18.08 11.68 23.09
N GLY A 261 -18.00 12.21 21.87
CA GLY A 261 -19.01 13.13 21.36
C GLY A 261 -18.89 14.55 21.88
N ARG A 262 -17.73 14.93 22.44
CA ARG A 262 -17.52 16.24 23.09
C ARG A 262 -16.64 17.14 22.26
N GLY A 263 -17.09 18.38 22.06
CA GLY A 263 -16.36 19.41 21.32
C GLY A 263 -16.88 19.62 19.92
N ILE A 264 -15.99 20.07 19.02
CA ILE A 264 -16.30 20.26 17.60
C ILE A 264 -16.13 18.95 16.84
N GLY A 265 -16.84 18.80 15.72
CA GLY A 265 -16.85 17.60 14.88
C GLY A 265 -18.24 16.99 14.72
N PRO A 266 -18.33 15.68 14.36
CA PRO A 266 -17.25 14.70 14.29
C PRO A 266 -16.51 14.57 12.95
N TRP A 267 -15.37 13.87 12.97
CA TRP A 267 -14.63 13.44 11.78
C TRP A 267 -14.20 11.98 11.91
N PHE A 268 -14.06 11.32 10.76
CA PHE A 268 -13.28 10.08 10.69
C PHE A 268 -11.81 10.45 10.57
N LEU A 269 -11.00 10.08 11.56
CA LEU A 269 -9.55 10.28 11.53
C LEU A 269 -8.90 9.03 10.95
N TYR A 270 -8.56 9.12 9.67
CA TYR A 270 -7.80 8.12 8.95
C TYR A 270 -6.70 8.84 8.20
N THR A 271 -5.54 8.22 8.08
CA THR A 271 -4.51 8.73 7.19
C THR A 271 -5.00 8.51 5.76
N THR A 272 -5.47 9.58 5.12
CA THR A 272 -5.24 9.74 3.69
C THR A 272 -3.73 9.88 3.54
N PRO A 273 -3.06 8.99 2.80
CA PRO A 273 -1.72 9.33 2.38
C PRO A 273 -1.84 10.67 1.67
N SER A 274 -1.07 11.65 2.13
CA SER A 274 -1.21 13.07 1.84
C SER A 274 -1.41 13.37 0.35
N ASP A 275 -2.02 14.52 0.05
CA ASP A 275 -2.00 15.12 -1.29
C ASP A 275 -0.56 15.13 -1.82
N GLY A 276 -0.28 14.21 -2.76
CA GLY A 276 1.07 13.93 -3.26
C GLY A 276 1.45 12.46 -3.23
N SER A 277 0.82 11.67 -2.38
CA SER A 277 0.83 10.22 -2.45
C SER A 277 -0.53 9.78 -2.97
N GLU A 278 -0.60 9.45 -4.26
CA GLU A 278 -1.77 8.82 -4.90
C GLU A 278 -2.00 7.42 -4.30
N VAL A 279 -2.25 7.31 -3.00
CA VAL A 279 -2.45 6.03 -2.27
C VAL A 279 -3.89 5.93 -1.78
N PHE A 280 -4.79 6.79 -2.27
CA PHE A 280 -6.21 6.57 -2.11
C PHE A 280 -6.79 5.85 -3.33
N ASP A 281 -7.61 4.86 -3.04
CA ASP A 281 -8.35 4.10 -4.03
C ASP A 281 -9.18 5.02 -4.93
N THR A 282 -8.92 4.97 -6.24
CA THR A 282 -9.65 5.77 -7.22
C THR A 282 -11.05 5.24 -7.54
N GLN A 283 -11.44 4.11 -6.95
CA GLN A 283 -12.75 3.47 -7.12
C GLN A 283 -13.66 3.76 -5.93
N CYS A 284 -13.38 3.30 -4.72
CA CYS A 284 -14.33 3.38 -3.61
C CYS A 284 -14.47 4.77 -3.01
N TYR A 285 -13.39 5.52 -2.79
CA TYR A 285 -13.50 6.84 -2.17
C TYR A 285 -14.27 7.83 -3.06
N PRO A 286 -13.87 8.06 -4.32
CA PRO A 286 -14.63 8.95 -5.21
C PRO A 286 -16.08 8.50 -5.40
N ARG A 287 -16.32 7.18 -5.42
CA ARG A 287 -17.65 6.61 -5.66
C ARG A 287 -18.57 6.65 -4.47
N GLU A 288 -18.08 6.45 -3.25
CA GLU A 288 -18.98 6.24 -2.10
C GLU A 288 -18.91 7.35 -1.04
N PHE A 289 -17.84 8.15 -0.99
CA PHE A 289 -17.62 9.08 0.12
C PHE A 289 -17.09 10.48 -0.27
N GLY A 290 -16.35 10.63 -1.38
CA GLY A 290 -15.55 11.84 -1.63
C GLY A 290 -16.31 13.18 -1.71
N ALA A 291 -17.49 13.23 -2.34
CA ALA A 291 -18.33 14.43 -2.36
C ALA A 291 -19.02 14.69 -1.02
N VAL A 292 -19.45 13.62 -0.32
CA VAL A 292 -20.02 13.71 1.03
C VAL A 292 -18.99 14.26 2.01
N ASP A 293 -17.76 13.74 1.97
CA ASP A 293 -16.64 14.21 2.78
C ASP A 293 -16.29 15.67 2.44
N ALA A 294 -16.17 16.02 1.15
CA ALA A 294 -15.88 17.40 0.75
C ALA A 294 -16.90 18.43 1.26
N ILE A 295 -18.21 18.12 1.19
CA ILE A 295 -19.26 19.00 1.75
C ILE A 295 -19.14 19.06 3.27
N TRP A 296 -18.99 17.91 3.92
CA TRP A 296 -18.85 17.82 5.38
C TRP A 296 -17.68 18.65 5.90
N GLN A 297 -16.49 18.51 5.31
CA GLN A 297 -15.29 19.28 5.69
C GLN A 297 -15.46 20.79 5.44
N GLY A 298 -16.21 21.18 4.40
CA GLY A 298 -16.53 22.59 4.14
C GLY A 298 -17.39 23.22 5.25
N GLU A 299 -18.31 22.44 5.82
CA GLU A 299 -19.18 22.85 6.93
C GLU A 299 -18.51 22.69 8.31
N HIS A 300 -17.61 21.69 8.43
CA HIS A 300 -16.95 21.26 9.66
C HIS A 300 -15.44 21.28 9.44
N PRO A 301 -14.81 22.47 9.32
CA PRO A 301 -13.37 22.55 9.09
C PRO A 301 -12.62 21.90 10.26
N MET A 302 -11.70 20.98 9.95
CA MET A 302 -10.84 20.36 10.96
C MET A 302 -10.02 21.45 11.67
N PRO A 303 -9.90 21.41 13.01
CA PRO A 303 -9.02 22.30 13.74
C PRO A 303 -7.57 22.10 13.29
N GLU A 304 -6.85 23.21 13.11
CA GLU A 304 -5.41 23.15 12.83
C GLU A 304 -4.69 22.45 13.99
N ASP A 305 -3.83 21.47 13.67
CA ASP A 305 -2.94 20.91 14.67
C ASP A 305 -2.10 22.05 15.27
N PRO A 306 -2.00 22.18 16.61
CA PRO A 306 -1.10 23.15 17.20
C PRO A 306 0.31 22.87 16.67
N PRO A 307 1.12 23.90 16.34
CA PRO A 307 2.47 23.69 15.86
C PRO A 307 3.20 22.78 16.84
N ALA A 308 3.76 21.69 16.33
CA ALA A 308 4.57 20.78 17.13
C ALA A 308 5.58 21.62 17.93
N ALA A 309 5.53 21.53 19.25
CA ALA A 309 6.48 22.22 20.11
C ALA A 309 7.88 21.73 19.72
N GLY A 310 8.66 22.63 19.12
CA GLY A 310 10.05 22.36 18.72
C GLY A 310 10.98 22.17 19.91
#